data_AF-A0A0M9ZPD8-F1
#
_entry.id   AF-A0A0M9ZPD8-F1
#
_cell.length_a   1.000
_cell.length_b   1.000
_cell.length_c   1.000
_cell.angle_alpha   90.00
_cell.angle_beta   90.00
_cell.angle_gamma   90.00
#
_symmetry.space_group_name_H-M   'P 1'
#
loop_
_entity.id
_entity.type
_entity.pdbx_description
1 polymer ?
#
loop_
_entity_poly.entity_id
_entity_poly.type
_entity_poly.pdbx_seq_one_letter_code
_entity_poly.pdbx_strand_id
1 'polypeptide(L)'
;MRKTAQPAHIVPLALAAVLVGGLTATTTAPAQARTETQASAQATDAYYLRFDKGSVTNSHLELVKRTPGRDKVIKTYPAGSGQVKDTCAVGRGWLPNAGASRPYAIEWHRKNFDGIINGFVIKISDRKCHNGTKRTELFIHSEMKPNGNAGTIESERWTNSNPNDYYSNGCIKLNPTNIKDLFKRLDRIGWPKKLYVVN
;
A
#
# COMPACT_ATOMS: atom_id res chain seq x y z
N MET A 1 67.41 10.21 -6.11
CA MET A 1 68.06 11.35 -5.40
C MET A 1 68.38 12.44 -6.42
N ARG A 2 68.36 13.73 -6.01
CA ARG A 2 68.84 14.93 -6.76
C ARG A 2 68.05 15.28 -8.05
N LYS A 3 67.96 16.54 -8.49
CA LYS A 3 67.82 17.85 -7.79
C LYS A 3 67.46 18.92 -8.87
N THR A 4 66.53 19.82 -8.55
CA THR A 4 66.39 21.24 -9.01
C THR A 4 67.15 21.75 -10.26
N ALA A 5 66.44 22.44 -11.17
CA ALA A 5 66.53 23.91 -11.39
C ALA A 5 65.69 24.44 -12.58
N GLN A 6 65.09 25.63 -12.44
CA GLN A 6 64.65 26.51 -13.56
C GLN A 6 65.76 27.57 -13.83
N PRO A 7 65.79 28.23 -15.01
CA PRO A 7 64.96 29.42 -15.29
C PRO A 7 64.19 29.25 -16.64
N ALA A 8 63.65 30.24 -17.38
CA ALA A 8 63.78 31.71 -17.34
C ALA A 8 62.51 32.47 -17.81
N HIS A 9 62.69 33.73 -18.24
CA HIS A 9 61.67 34.76 -18.50
C HIS A 9 61.23 34.87 -19.98
N ILE A 10 60.00 35.34 -20.22
CA ILE A 10 59.70 36.66 -20.83
C ILE A 10 58.22 37.02 -20.55
N VAL A 11 57.99 38.29 -20.23
CA VAL A 11 56.74 39.01 -19.90
C VAL A 11 57.01 40.48 -20.33
N PRO A 12 56.04 41.37 -20.70
CA PRO A 12 54.58 41.23 -20.89
C PRO A 12 54.09 41.71 -22.29
N LEU A 13 52.78 41.68 -22.55
CA LEU A 13 51.98 42.92 -22.64
C LEU A 13 50.48 42.60 -22.49
N ALA A 14 49.74 43.54 -21.89
CA ALA A 14 48.34 43.35 -21.52
C ALA A 14 47.38 43.95 -22.55
N LEU A 15 46.20 43.34 -22.69
CA LEU A 15 44.98 44.10 -22.92
C LEU A 15 43.94 43.71 -21.86
N ALA A 16 43.46 44.73 -21.14
CA ALA A 16 42.40 44.56 -20.15
C ALA A 16 41.03 44.59 -20.84
N ALA A 17 40.17 43.64 -20.47
CA ALA A 17 38.73 43.73 -20.74
C ALA A 17 38.00 43.75 -19.38
N VAL A 18 37.53 44.93 -18.99
CA VAL A 18 36.70 45.08 -17.79
C VAL A 18 35.30 44.59 -18.12
N LEU A 19 34.90 43.45 -17.55
CA LEU A 19 33.51 43.01 -17.53
C LEU A 19 33.02 42.97 -16.08
N VAL A 20 32.09 43.87 -15.78
CA VAL A 20 31.38 43.95 -14.49
C VAL A 20 30.39 42.80 -14.41
N GLY A 21 30.89 41.62 -14.05
CA GLY A 21 30.09 40.42 -13.80
C GLY A 21 29.52 40.44 -12.38
N GLY A 22 28.29 40.93 -12.22
CA GLY A 22 27.61 40.90 -10.92
C GLY A 22 27.42 39.47 -10.42
N LEU A 23 27.76 39.22 -9.15
CA LEU A 23 27.48 37.98 -8.44
C LEU A 23 25.96 37.81 -8.28
N THR A 24 25.32 37.18 -9.26
CA THR A 24 23.97 36.65 -9.09
C THR A 24 24.05 35.43 -8.18
N ALA A 25 23.92 35.67 -6.87
CA ALA A 25 23.66 34.61 -5.91
C ALA A 25 22.36 33.92 -6.31
N THR A 26 22.47 32.75 -6.95
CA THR A 26 21.33 31.88 -7.25
C THR A 26 20.80 31.34 -5.95
N THR A 27 19.84 32.06 -5.37
CA THR A 27 19.03 31.57 -4.26
C THR A 27 18.26 30.35 -4.75
N THR A 28 18.79 29.17 -4.48
CA THR A 28 18.06 27.91 -4.64
C THR A 28 16.85 27.97 -3.72
N ALA A 29 15.70 28.35 -4.27
CA ALA A 29 14.44 28.29 -3.57
C ALA A 29 14.26 26.87 -3.04
N PRO A 30 13.93 26.69 -1.75
CA PRO A 30 13.73 25.35 -1.22
C PRO A 30 12.60 24.70 -2.03
N ALA A 31 12.85 23.52 -2.58
CA ALA A 31 11.83 22.73 -3.22
C ALA A 31 10.75 22.44 -2.18
N GLN A 32 9.65 23.19 -2.22
CA GLN A 32 8.49 22.94 -1.37
C GLN A 32 7.93 21.58 -1.77
N ALA A 33 8.31 20.56 -1.01
CA ALA A 33 7.65 19.28 -1.04
C ALA A 33 6.17 19.57 -0.83
N ARG A 34 5.36 19.36 -1.88
CA ARG A 34 3.91 19.43 -1.76
C ARG A 34 3.50 18.29 -0.87
N THR A 35 3.36 18.56 0.42
CA THR A 35 2.57 17.73 1.30
C THR A 35 1.16 17.77 0.73
N GLU A 36 0.79 16.76 -0.07
CA GLU A 36 -0.60 16.48 -0.38
C GLU A 36 -1.27 16.08 0.93
N THR A 37 -1.67 17.08 1.70
CA THR A 37 -2.60 16.91 2.81
C THR A 37 -3.96 16.58 2.21
N GLN A 38 -4.09 15.36 1.68
CA GLN A 38 -5.39 14.74 1.50
C GLN A 38 -6.06 14.79 2.88
N ALA A 39 -7.05 15.67 3.00
CA ALA A 39 -7.91 15.74 4.17
C ALA A 39 -8.70 14.42 4.22
N SER A 40 -8.09 13.40 4.84
CA SER A 40 -8.73 12.13 5.09
C SER A 40 -9.93 12.39 5.97
N ALA A 41 -11.12 12.05 5.46
CA ALA A 41 -12.34 12.13 6.24
C ALA A 41 -12.13 11.38 7.57
N GLN A 42 -12.37 12.10 8.67
CA GLN A 42 -11.88 11.75 10.01
C GLN A 42 -12.24 10.30 10.35
N ALA A 43 -11.22 9.47 10.63
CA ALA A 43 -11.39 8.02 10.73
C ALA A 43 -12.37 7.62 11.85
N THR A 44 -13.61 7.31 11.46
CA THR A 44 -14.71 7.03 12.38
C THR A 44 -14.74 5.57 12.84
N ASP A 45 -15.20 5.35 14.07
CA ASP A 45 -15.57 4.01 14.56
C ASP A 45 -16.98 3.58 14.10
N ALA A 46 -17.60 4.36 13.20
CA ALA A 46 -18.92 4.10 12.64
C ALA A 46 -18.89 3.12 11.45
N TYR A 47 -17.72 2.84 10.89
CA TYR A 47 -17.53 1.85 9.83
C TYR A 47 -16.39 0.88 10.17
N TYR A 48 -16.48 -0.33 9.65
CA TYR A 48 -15.42 -1.34 9.74
C TYR A 48 -15.42 -2.24 8.48
N LEU A 49 -14.31 -2.96 8.28
CA LEU A 49 -14.26 -4.04 7.31
C LEU A 49 -14.50 -5.39 7.99
N ARG A 50 -15.19 -6.30 7.33
CA ARG A 50 -15.34 -7.70 7.76
C ARG A 50 -14.98 -8.63 6.62
N PHE A 51 -14.04 -9.54 6.85
CA PHE A 51 -13.73 -10.61 5.92
C PHE A 51 -14.41 -11.89 6.42
N ASP A 52 -15.36 -12.37 5.64
CA ASP A 52 -16.15 -13.57 5.87
C ASP A 52 -15.60 -14.72 4.99
N LYS A 53 -15.37 -15.90 5.58
CA LYS A 53 -14.51 -16.94 5.00
C LYS A 53 -15.23 -18.26 4.72
N GLY A 54 -15.80 -18.38 3.52
CA GLY A 54 -16.29 -19.66 3.00
C GLY A 54 -15.17 -20.52 2.39
N SER A 55 -14.82 -20.24 1.14
CA SER A 55 -13.68 -20.85 0.41
C SER A 55 -12.80 -19.77 -0.21
N VAL A 56 -11.65 -20.10 -0.80
CA VAL A 56 -10.81 -19.09 -1.46
C VAL A 56 -11.57 -18.32 -2.56
N THR A 57 -12.49 -18.98 -3.26
CA THR A 57 -13.33 -18.38 -4.32
C THR A 57 -14.71 -17.92 -3.85
N ASN A 58 -15.11 -18.28 -2.64
CA ASN A 58 -16.41 -17.95 -2.03
C ASN A 58 -16.22 -17.35 -0.63
N SER A 59 -15.26 -16.45 -0.48
CA SER A 59 -15.12 -15.57 0.68
C SER A 59 -15.52 -14.15 0.28
N HIS A 60 -15.86 -13.31 1.26
CA HIS A 60 -16.37 -11.97 1.00
C HIS A 60 -15.67 -10.94 1.89
N LEU A 61 -15.25 -9.83 1.30
CA LEU A 61 -14.90 -8.62 2.06
C LEU A 61 -16.12 -7.70 2.08
N GLU A 62 -16.51 -7.26 3.27
CA GLU A 62 -17.66 -6.41 3.49
C GLU A 62 -17.24 -5.08 4.08
N LEU A 63 -17.80 -3.99 3.55
CA LEU A 63 -17.84 -2.70 4.20
C LEU A 63 -19.12 -2.62 5.03
N VAL A 64 -18.97 -2.47 6.34
CA VAL A 64 -20.07 -2.51 7.30
C VAL A 64 -20.17 -1.17 8.04
N LYS A 65 -21.39 -0.69 8.23
CA LYS A 65 -21.71 0.46 9.09
C LYS A 65 -22.27 -0.04 10.41
N ARG A 66 -21.77 0.51 11.53
CA ARG A 66 -22.37 0.32 12.84
C ARG A 66 -23.69 1.08 12.93
N THR A 67 -24.73 0.38 13.37
CA THR A 67 -26.08 0.93 13.56
C THR A 67 -26.69 0.34 14.83
N PRO A 68 -27.51 1.10 15.58
CA PRO A 68 -28.18 0.58 16.77
C PRO A 68 -28.94 -0.72 16.50
N GLY A 69 -28.85 -1.69 17.41
CA GLY A 69 -29.48 -3.01 17.31
C GLY A 69 -28.74 -3.99 16.39
N ARG A 70 -28.56 -3.67 15.10
CA ARG A 70 -27.89 -4.53 14.13
C ARG A 70 -27.05 -3.71 13.15
N ASP A 71 -25.81 -4.15 12.92
CA ASP A 71 -24.90 -3.58 11.93
C ASP A 71 -25.42 -3.78 10.50
N LYS A 72 -25.23 -2.76 9.65
CA LYS A 72 -25.69 -2.76 8.26
C LYS A 72 -24.51 -2.96 7.31
N VAL A 73 -24.53 -4.05 6.55
CA VAL A 73 -23.62 -4.23 5.39
C VAL A 73 -23.97 -3.17 4.34
N ILE A 74 -22.97 -2.38 3.95
CA ILE A 74 -23.09 -1.30 2.94
C ILE A 74 -22.71 -1.81 1.55
N LYS A 75 -21.71 -2.70 1.49
CA LYS A 75 -21.25 -3.33 0.25
C LYS A 75 -20.50 -4.62 0.57
N THR A 76 -20.79 -5.65 -0.21
CA THR A 76 -20.09 -6.94 -0.21
C THR A 76 -19.27 -7.05 -1.50
N TYR A 77 -18.07 -7.61 -1.40
CA TYR A 77 -17.16 -7.87 -2.51
C TYR A 77 -16.69 -9.33 -2.47
N PRO A 78 -16.76 -10.07 -3.59
CA PRO A 78 -16.02 -11.31 -3.75
C PRO A 78 -14.53 -11.10 -3.42
N ALA A 79 -14.00 -11.98 -2.59
CA ALA A 79 -12.63 -11.92 -2.09
C ALA A 79 -12.10 -13.33 -1.77
N GLY A 80 -10.78 -13.45 -1.61
CA GLY A 80 -10.13 -14.70 -1.22
C GLY A 80 -8.93 -14.47 -0.33
N SER A 81 -8.46 -15.53 0.33
CA SER A 81 -7.26 -15.46 1.18
C SER A 81 -6.56 -16.80 1.29
N GLY A 82 -5.23 -16.78 1.20
CA GLY A 82 -4.39 -17.96 1.35
C GLY A 82 -4.53 -18.97 0.20
N GLN A 83 -3.99 -20.15 0.47
CA GLN A 83 -4.02 -21.34 -0.37
C GLN A 83 -4.47 -22.56 0.46
N VAL A 84 -4.11 -22.60 1.75
CA VAL A 84 -4.46 -23.67 2.70
C VAL A 84 -5.19 -23.13 3.93
N LYS A 85 -6.13 -23.90 4.48
CA LYS A 85 -6.96 -23.50 5.63
C LYS A 85 -6.18 -23.29 6.93
N ASP A 86 -4.99 -23.84 7.07
CA ASP A 86 -4.13 -23.61 8.24
C ASP A 86 -3.73 -22.12 8.32
N THR A 87 -4.39 -21.40 9.22
CA THR A 87 -4.12 -19.97 9.43
C THR A 87 -2.73 -19.66 10.00
N CYS A 88 -1.99 -20.67 10.48
CA CYS A 88 -0.64 -20.51 11.01
C CYS A 88 0.45 -20.68 9.95
N ALA A 89 0.15 -21.32 8.82
CA ALA A 89 1.11 -21.53 7.73
C ALA A 89 1.57 -20.20 7.12
N VAL A 90 2.81 -19.79 7.41
CA VAL A 90 3.44 -18.59 6.84
C VAL A 90 3.44 -18.67 5.31
N GLY A 91 3.15 -17.54 4.64
CA GLY A 91 3.22 -17.42 3.18
C GLY A 91 2.18 -18.21 2.37
N ARG A 92 1.25 -18.95 3.01
CA ARG A 92 0.21 -19.72 2.28
C ARG A 92 -1.09 -19.96 3.05
N GLY A 93 -1.09 -19.79 4.36
CA GLY A 93 -2.24 -20.00 5.22
C GLY A 93 -3.27 -18.88 5.10
N TRP A 94 -4.57 -19.22 5.14
CA TRP A 94 -5.67 -18.27 5.23
C TRP A 94 -5.46 -17.23 6.35
N LEU A 95 -6.00 -16.02 6.19
CA LEU A 95 -5.92 -14.98 7.21
C LEU A 95 -6.53 -15.47 8.56
N PRO A 96 -5.80 -15.42 9.69
CA PRO A 96 -6.33 -15.87 10.98
C PRO A 96 -7.52 -15.05 11.47
N ASN A 97 -8.44 -15.68 12.20
CA ASN A 97 -9.67 -15.05 12.69
C ASN A 97 -9.38 -13.89 13.67
N ALA A 98 -10.28 -12.91 13.68
CA ALA A 98 -10.18 -11.70 14.46
C ALA A 98 -11.58 -11.17 14.83
N GLY A 99 -12.03 -11.50 16.03
CA GLY A 99 -13.31 -11.05 16.59
C GLY A 99 -13.20 -9.74 17.38
N ALA A 100 -14.28 -9.39 18.09
CA ALA A 100 -14.45 -8.12 18.82
C ALA A 100 -13.30 -7.78 19.79
N SER A 101 -12.79 -8.76 20.52
CA SER A 101 -11.74 -8.58 21.53
C SER A 101 -10.35 -8.24 20.96
N ARG A 102 -10.10 -8.63 19.70
CA ARG A 102 -8.82 -8.38 19.02
C ARG A 102 -9.04 -8.37 17.50
N PRO A 103 -9.56 -7.27 16.92
CA PRO A 103 -9.58 -7.06 15.47
C PRO A 103 -8.15 -6.95 14.91
N TYR A 104 -8.03 -6.90 13.59
CA TYR A 104 -6.85 -6.31 12.95
C TYR A 104 -6.99 -4.78 12.94
N ALA A 105 -5.90 -4.07 13.19
CA ALA A 105 -5.84 -2.65 12.87
C ALA A 105 -5.62 -2.47 11.36
N ILE A 106 -6.24 -1.47 10.77
CA ILE A 106 -5.88 -0.95 9.45
C ILE A 106 -4.81 0.11 9.69
N GLU A 107 -3.59 -0.15 9.24
CA GLU A 107 -2.41 0.66 9.59
C GLU A 107 -2.19 1.80 8.59
N TRP A 108 -2.28 1.50 7.30
CA TRP A 108 -2.20 2.48 6.21
C TRP A 108 -2.82 1.95 4.92
N HIS A 109 -3.06 2.84 3.97
CA HIS A 109 -3.52 2.51 2.62
C HIS A 109 -2.78 3.34 1.57
N ARG A 110 -2.59 2.80 0.37
CA ARG A 110 -1.94 3.46 -0.78
C ARG A 110 -2.64 3.05 -2.08
N LYS A 111 -2.66 3.96 -3.06
CA LYS A 111 -3.23 3.73 -4.41
C LYS A 111 -2.15 3.43 -5.46
N ASN A 112 -0.90 3.71 -5.11
CA ASN A 112 0.28 3.67 -5.96
C ASN A 112 1.45 2.91 -5.31
N PHE A 113 1.16 1.83 -4.57
CA PHE A 113 2.21 1.04 -3.94
C PHE A 113 3.00 0.24 -5.00
N ASP A 114 4.30 0.11 -4.79
CA ASP A 114 5.24 -0.54 -5.70
C ASP A 114 6.14 -1.48 -4.87
N GLY A 115 6.12 -2.77 -5.19
CA GLY A 115 6.76 -3.84 -4.41
C GLY A 115 6.35 -5.24 -4.86
N ILE A 116 6.32 -6.20 -3.93
CA ILE A 116 5.90 -7.60 -4.21
C ILE A 116 4.38 -7.67 -4.47
N ILE A 117 3.61 -6.77 -3.87
CA ILE A 117 2.23 -6.46 -4.23
C ILE A 117 2.19 -5.02 -4.73
N ASN A 118 1.24 -4.69 -5.61
CA ASN A 118 1.26 -3.44 -6.36
C ASN A 118 -0.10 -2.71 -6.37
N GLY A 119 -0.06 -1.40 -6.63
CA GLY A 119 -1.21 -0.53 -6.84
C GLY A 119 -1.99 -0.22 -5.57
N PHE A 120 -3.25 -0.69 -5.52
CA PHE A 120 -4.19 -0.41 -4.43
C PHE A 120 -3.97 -1.42 -3.29
N VAL A 121 -3.44 -0.94 -2.17
CA VAL A 121 -3.01 -1.76 -1.03
C VAL A 121 -3.48 -1.16 0.29
N ILE A 122 -4.05 -1.98 1.17
CA ILE A 122 -4.36 -1.65 2.57
C ILE A 122 -3.53 -2.57 3.46
N LYS A 123 -2.63 -2.03 4.27
CA LYS A 123 -1.89 -2.78 5.29
C LYS A 123 -2.77 -3.03 6.49
N ILE A 124 -2.78 -4.29 6.94
CA ILE A 124 -3.38 -4.68 8.22
C ILE A 124 -2.31 -5.21 9.18
N SER A 125 -2.58 -5.05 10.47
CA SER A 125 -1.63 -5.37 11.53
C SER A 125 -1.18 -6.83 11.51
N ASP A 126 0.06 -7.07 11.93
CA ASP A 126 0.56 -8.43 12.12
C ASP A 126 -0.26 -9.20 13.17
N ARG A 127 -0.25 -10.54 13.13
CA ARG A 127 -0.93 -11.39 14.11
C ARG A 127 -0.08 -12.56 14.58
N LYS A 128 0.00 -12.74 15.90
CA LYS A 128 0.52 -13.98 16.51
C LYS A 128 -0.58 -15.04 16.53
N CYS A 129 -0.29 -16.21 15.96
CA CYS A 129 -1.15 -17.39 15.94
C CYS A 129 -1.09 -18.16 17.27
N HIS A 130 -1.99 -19.12 17.45
CA HIS A 130 -2.09 -19.91 18.69
C HIS A 130 -0.85 -20.77 18.95
N ASN A 131 -0.18 -21.25 17.88
CA ASN A 131 1.08 -22.00 17.93
C ASN A 131 2.33 -21.10 18.09
N GLY A 132 2.14 -19.80 18.33
CA GLY A 132 3.23 -18.84 18.51
C GLY A 132 3.77 -18.20 17.22
N THR A 133 3.49 -18.76 16.04
CA THR A 133 3.92 -18.20 14.75
C THR A 133 3.42 -16.77 14.56
N LYS A 134 4.30 -15.85 14.14
CA LYS A 134 3.91 -14.48 13.75
C LYS A 134 3.57 -14.45 12.26
N ARG A 135 2.36 -14.06 11.89
CA ARG A 135 1.96 -13.69 10.53
C ARG A 135 2.22 -12.19 10.36
N THR A 136 3.20 -11.86 9.52
CA THR A 136 3.60 -10.50 9.12
C THR A 136 3.04 -10.16 7.74
N GLU A 137 3.21 -8.91 7.30
CA GLU A 137 3.02 -8.53 5.87
C GLU A 137 1.65 -8.92 5.32
N LEU A 138 0.62 -8.76 6.16
CA LEU A 138 -0.76 -9.01 5.83
C LEU A 138 -1.39 -7.77 5.19
N PHE A 139 -2.05 -7.94 4.04
CA PHE A 139 -2.64 -6.84 3.27
C PHE A 139 -4.03 -7.20 2.72
N ILE A 140 -4.77 -6.17 2.33
CA ILE A 140 -5.88 -6.26 1.36
C ILE A 140 -5.37 -5.63 0.06
N HIS A 141 -5.34 -6.38 -1.05
CA HIS A 141 -4.84 -5.88 -2.33
C HIS A 141 -5.53 -6.54 -3.54
N SER A 142 -5.02 -6.25 -4.73
CA SER A 142 -5.37 -6.90 -5.99
C SER A 142 -4.10 -7.22 -6.79
N GLU A 143 -4.27 -7.85 -7.95
CA GLU A 143 -3.23 -7.95 -8.98
C GLU A 143 -3.43 -6.81 -9.98
N MET A 144 -2.49 -5.87 -9.97
CA MET A 144 -2.44 -4.70 -10.84
C MET A 144 -1.02 -4.11 -10.83
N LYS A 145 -0.68 -3.28 -11.81
CA LYS A 145 0.54 -2.45 -11.83
C LYS A 145 0.58 -1.46 -10.66
N PRO A 146 1.74 -0.88 -10.32
CA PRO A 146 1.85 0.19 -9.32
C PRO A 146 0.92 1.39 -9.62
N ASN A 147 0.65 1.73 -10.88
CA ASN A 147 -0.30 2.79 -11.24
C ASN A 147 -1.79 2.37 -11.19
N GLY A 148 -2.09 1.16 -10.73
CA GLY A 148 -3.43 0.60 -10.62
C GLY A 148 -4.05 0.09 -11.92
N ASN A 149 -3.33 0.09 -13.05
CA ASN A 149 -3.79 -0.49 -14.31
C ASN A 149 -3.49 -2.00 -14.36
N ALA A 150 -4.11 -2.73 -15.30
CA ALA A 150 -3.81 -4.14 -15.51
C ALA A 150 -2.36 -4.33 -16.01
N GLY A 151 -1.69 -5.37 -15.52
CA GLY A 151 -0.41 -5.83 -16.01
C GLY A 151 -0.48 -7.08 -16.88
N THR A 152 0.70 -7.55 -17.27
CA THR A 152 0.88 -8.73 -18.15
C THR A 152 1.54 -9.90 -17.43
N ILE A 153 2.22 -9.66 -16.30
CA ILE A 153 2.76 -10.68 -15.39
C ILE A 153 1.71 -11.07 -14.35
N GLU A 154 1.76 -12.29 -13.82
CA GLU A 154 0.69 -12.84 -12.97
C GLU A 154 0.36 -11.98 -11.74
N SER A 155 1.38 -11.48 -11.03
CA SER A 155 1.21 -10.59 -9.86
C SER A 155 0.52 -9.25 -10.17
N GLU A 156 0.35 -8.91 -11.45
CA GLU A 156 -0.30 -7.69 -11.93
C GLU A 156 -1.54 -7.97 -12.82
N ARG A 157 -1.84 -9.24 -13.13
CA ARG A 157 -2.76 -9.64 -14.19
C ARG A 157 -3.95 -10.43 -13.63
N TRP A 158 -4.91 -9.69 -13.09
CA TRP A 158 -6.23 -10.25 -12.78
C TRP A 158 -7.00 -10.62 -14.06
N THR A 159 -7.53 -11.84 -14.15
CA THR A 159 -8.19 -12.39 -15.34
C THR A 159 -9.72 -12.46 -15.22
N ASN A 160 -10.27 -12.57 -14.00
CA ASN A 160 -11.68 -12.87 -13.69
C ASN A 160 -12.20 -14.24 -14.15
N SER A 161 -11.56 -14.90 -15.10
CA SER A 161 -11.89 -16.26 -15.54
C SER A 161 -11.22 -17.35 -14.71
N ASN A 162 -10.14 -17.01 -14.00
CA ASN A 162 -9.37 -17.95 -13.20
C ASN A 162 -9.71 -17.83 -11.70
N PRO A 163 -10.16 -18.91 -11.03
CA PRO A 163 -10.34 -18.91 -9.58
C PRO A 163 -9.03 -18.66 -8.81
N ASN A 164 -7.86 -18.91 -9.42
CA ASN A 164 -6.55 -18.68 -8.80
C ASN A 164 -6.27 -17.20 -8.52
N ASP A 165 -6.94 -16.26 -9.22
CA ASP A 165 -6.85 -14.82 -8.95
C ASP A 165 -7.20 -14.49 -7.47
N TYR A 166 -8.00 -15.32 -6.79
CA TYR A 166 -8.34 -15.13 -5.38
C TYR A 166 -7.34 -15.76 -4.38
N TYR A 167 -6.39 -16.59 -4.85
CA TYR A 167 -5.37 -17.23 -4.01
C TYR A 167 -4.24 -16.27 -3.68
N SER A 168 -3.75 -16.32 -2.43
CA SER A 168 -2.75 -15.39 -1.93
C SER A 168 -1.77 -16.06 -0.95
N ASN A 169 -0.72 -15.35 -0.56
CA ASN A 169 0.21 -15.80 0.48
C ASN A 169 -0.29 -15.52 1.92
N GLY A 170 -1.60 -15.27 2.08
CA GLY A 170 -2.29 -14.97 3.33
C GLY A 170 -2.96 -13.61 3.39
N CYS A 171 -2.73 -12.75 2.40
CA CYS A 171 -3.46 -11.50 2.18
C CYS A 171 -4.94 -11.76 1.86
N ILE A 172 -5.76 -10.71 1.86
CA ILE A 172 -7.08 -10.70 1.23
C ILE A 172 -6.91 -10.15 -0.20
N LYS A 173 -7.34 -10.91 -1.21
CA LYS A 173 -7.36 -10.48 -2.62
C LYS A 173 -8.76 -10.14 -3.08
N LEU A 174 -8.88 -9.04 -3.82
CA LEU A 174 -10.09 -8.60 -4.52
C LEU A 174 -9.73 -8.33 -5.99
N ASN A 175 -10.71 -8.40 -6.89
CA ASN A 175 -10.49 -7.96 -8.27
C ASN A 175 -10.23 -6.43 -8.35
N PRO A 176 -9.56 -5.94 -9.42
CA PRO A 176 -9.18 -4.54 -9.54
C PRO A 176 -10.35 -3.55 -9.45
N THR A 177 -11.52 -3.92 -9.96
CA THR A 177 -12.74 -3.08 -9.92
C THR A 177 -13.26 -2.95 -8.50
N ASN A 178 -13.31 -4.05 -7.76
CA ASN A 178 -13.82 -4.12 -6.39
C ASN A 178 -12.95 -3.32 -5.42
N ILE A 179 -11.62 -3.45 -5.49
CA ILE A 179 -10.73 -2.67 -4.61
C ILE A 179 -10.74 -1.17 -4.94
N LYS A 180 -10.91 -0.79 -6.21
CA LYS A 180 -11.09 0.61 -6.62
C LYS A 180 -12.41 1.19 -6.10
N ASP A 181 -13.52 0.44 -6.17
CA ASP A 181 -14.79 0.84 -5.56
C ASP A 181 -14.70 0.93 -4.03
N LEU A 182 -13.99 0.00 -3.37
CA LEU A 182 -13.73 0.06 -1.94
C LEU A 182 -13.00 1.35 -1.55
N PHE A 183 -11.85 1.64 -2.17
CA PHE A 183 -11.10 2.88 -1.91
C PHE A 183 -11.99 4.11 -2.16
N LYS A 184 -12.71 4.18 -3.29
CA LYS A 184 -13.63 5.28 -3.61
C LYS A 184 -14.72 5.49 -2.57
N ARG A 185 -15.18 4.44 -1.89
CA ARG A 185 -16.12 4.54 -0.77
C ARG A 185 -15.44 5.03 0.50
N LEU A 186 -14.29 4.44 0.86
CA LEU A 186 -13.56 4.77 2.09
C LEU A 186 -13.04 6.22 2.08
N ASP A 187 -12.57 6.71 0.93
CA ASP A 187 -12.19 8.11 0.73
C ASP A 187 -13.35 9.08 0.98
N ARG A 188 -14.60 8.65 0.75
CA ARG A 188 -15.81 9.47 0.91
C ARG A 188 -16.37 9.43 2.34
N ILE A 189 -16.36 8.25 2.99
CA ILE A 189 -17.05 8.03 4.28
C ILE A 189 -16.10 8.06 5.49
N GLY A 190 -14.80 8.16 5.24
CA GLY A 190 -13.75 8.00 6.23
C GLY A 190 -13.21 6.57 6.25
N TRP A 191 -11.90 6.46 6.45
CA TRP A 191 -11.21 5.18 6.49
C TRP A 191 -11.44 4.46 7.84
N PRO A 192 -11.94 3.21 7.84
CA PRO A 192 -12.14 2.44 9.06
C PRO A 192 -10.81 2.06 9.69
N LYS A 193 -10.77 1.98 11.01
CA LYS A 193 -9.57 1.58 11.78
C LYS A 193 -9.44 0.08 12.00
N LYS A 194 -10.50 -0.69 11.72
CA LYS A 194 -10.67 -2.09 12.18
C LYS A 194 -11.11 -3.00 11.03
N LEU A 195 -10.46 -4.16 10.93
CA LEU A 195 -10.88 -5.31 10.15
C LEU A 195 -11.19 -6.48 11.10
N TYR A 196 -12.37 -7.06 10.95
CA TYR A 196 -12.76 -8.32 11.58
C TYR A 196 -12.63 -9.48 10.59
N VAL A 197 -12.33 -10.68 11.08
CA VAL A 197 -12.20 -11.89 10.26
C VAL A 197 -12.98 -13.02 10.92
N VAL A 198 -13.98 -13.53 10.20
CA VAL A 198 -14.95 -14.56 10.64
C VAL A 198 -14.90 -15.78 9.69
N ASN A 199 -15.80 -16.76 9.92
CA ASN A 199 -16.04 -17.94 9.08
C ASN A 199 -17.55 -18.05 8.84
#